data_AF-A0A9E3REZ5-F1
#
_entry.id   AF-A0A9E3REZ5-F1
#
_cell.length_a   1.000
_cell.length_b   1.000
_cell.length_c   1.000
_cell.angle_alpha   90.00
_cell.angle_beta   90.00
_cell.angle_gamma   90.00
#
_symmetry.space_group_name_H-M   'P 1'
#
loop_
_entity.id
_entity.type
_entity.pdbx_description
1 polymer ?
#
loop_
_entity_poly.entity_id
_entity_poly.type
_entity_poly.pdbx_seq_one_letter_code
_entity_poly.pdbx_strand_id
1 'polypeptide(L)'
;MTHIQALYGSQYTEIAQRGKDGNAGRLNGNLFLSVFLVLAMLTVVSYLHYFTSILTFLHGSFLTDMLEYLSGKTMGKILAIPILGITYLIVSNTIGSKNNFAKHVEQFLLLPEHEQKQANKKILIPFFVVLVLYIVVIASAF
;
A
#
# COMPACT_ATOMS: atom_id res chain seq x y z
N MET A 1 14.03 -4.47 -14.72
CA MET A 1 13.04 -3.58 -14.06
C MET A 1 12.92 -3.80 -12.54
N THR A 2 12.98 -2.74 -11.71
CA THR A 2 12.66 -2.78 -10.26
C THR A 2 11.15 -2.67 -9.99
N HIS A 3 10.68 -2.96 -8.76
CA HIS A 3 9.25 -2.81 -8.43
C HIS A 3 8.77 -1.36 -8.49
N ILE A 4 9.59 -0.40 -8.09
CA ILE A 4 9.24 1.03 -8.14
C ILE A 4 9.22 1.55 -9.59
N GLN A 5 10.17 1.10 -10.43
CA GLN A 5 10.13 1.38 -11.87
C GLN A 5 8.87 0.81 -12.52
N ALA A 6 8.53 -0.45 -12.20
CA ALA A 6 7.31 -1.07 -12.68
C ALA A 6 6.09 -0.23 -12.26
N LEU A 7 6.01 0.14 -10.98
CA LEU A 7 4.91 0.92 -10.42
C LEU A 7 4.73 2.25 -11.12
N TYR A 8 5.74 3.12 -11.10
CA TYR A 8 5.59 4.46 -11.66
C TYR A 8 5.55 4.47 -13.17
N GLY A 9 6.34 3.60 -13.81
CA GLY A 9 6.34 3.43 -15.25
C GLY A 9 5.00 2.99 -15.81
N SER A 10 4.38 1.94 -15.23
CA SER A 10 3.08 1.46 -15.72
C SER A 10 1.98 2.50 -15.53
N GLN A 11 1.92 3.16 -14.37
CA GLN A 11 0.95 4.22 -14.11
C GLN A 11 1.13 5.42 -15.04
N TYR A 12 2.38 5.82 -15.32
CA TYR A 12 2.65 6.87 -16.30
C TYR A 12 2.14 6.47 -17.70
N THR A 13 2.52 5.28 -18.19
CA THR A 13 2.13 4.83 -19.54
C THR A 13 0.64 4.70 -19.69
N GLU A 14 -0.07 4.17 -18.69
CA GLU A 14 -1.52 4.01 -18.72
C GLU A 14 -2.25 5.36 -18.83
N ILE A 15 -1.79 6.36 -18.08
CA ILE A 15 -2.35 7.71 -18.12
C ILE A 15 -2.02 8.42 -19.44
N ALA A 16 -0.77 8.30 -19.90
CA ALA A 16 -0.31 8.90 -21.15
C ALA A 16 -1.05 8.31 -22.37
N GLN A 17 -1.28 6.99 -22.39
CA GLN A 17 -2.05 6.32 -23.46
C GLN A 17 -3.50 6.81 -23.56
N ARG A 18 -4.06 7.35 -22.47
CA ARG A 18 -5.40 7.97 -22.45
C ARG A 18 -5.38 9.45 -22.88
N GLY A 19 -4.25 9.95 -23.37
CA GLY A 19 -4.08 11.34 -23.81
C GLY A 19 -4.02 12.37 -22.66
N LYS A 20 -3.78 11.91 -21.43
CA LYS A 20 -3.68 12.78 -20.25
C LYS A 20 -2.22 13.06 -19.88
N ASP A 21 -2.00 14.07 -19.04
CA ASP A 21 -0.67 14.34 -18.47
C ASP A 21 -0.21 13.12 -17.64
N GLY A 22 0.83 12.43 -18.12
CA GLY A 22 1.42 11.27 -17.45
C GLY A 22 1.92 11.55 -16.04
N ASN A 23 2.16 12.81 -15.66
CA ASN A 23 2.47 13.19 -14.28
C ASN A 23 1.31 12.89 -13.31
N ALA A 24 0.07 12.80 -13.80
CA ALA A 24 -1.05 12.34 -12.98
C ALA A 24 -0.88 10.86 -12.54
N GLY A 25 -0.09 10.07 -13.29
CA GLY A 25 0.32 8.71 -12.89
C GLY A 25 1.10 8.66 -11.58
N ARG A 26 1.77 9.76 -11.20
CA ARG A 26 2.48 9.86 -9.90
C ARG A 26 1.53 9.78 -8.72
N LEU A 27 0.37 10.44 -8.81
CA LEU A 27 -0.64 10.40 -7.76
C LEU A 27 -1.12 8.96 -7.55
N ASN A 28 -1.48 8.27 -8.64
CA ASN A 28 -1.93 6.88 -8.59
C ASN A 28 -0.87 5.94 -8.02
N GLY A 29 0.38 6.06 -8.49
CA GLY A 29 1.48 5.25 -7.99
C GLY A 29 1.74 5.49 -6.50
N ASN A 30 1.72 6.74 -6.05
CA ASN A 30 1.91 7.08 -4.64
C ASN A 30 0.77 6.55 -3.77
N LEU A 31 -0.47 6.71 -4.22
CA LEU A 31 -1.64 6.20 -3.51
C LEU A 31 -1.59 4.68 -3.40
N PHE A 32 -1.29 3.99 -4.50
CA PHE A 32 -1.15 2.53 -4.51
C PHE A 32 -0.07 2.06 -3.55
N LEU A 33 1.14 2.64 -3.61
CA LEU A 33 2.24 2.30 -2.71
C LEU A 33 1.86 2.55 -1.24
N SER A 34 1.14 3.65 -0.98
CA SER A 34 0.69 3.99 0.38
C SER A 34 -0.29 2.95 0.91
N VAL A 35 -1.31 2.59 0.12
CA VAL A 35 -2.26 1.53 0.48
C VAL A 35 -1.53 0.20 0.70
N PHE A 36 -0.57 -0.14 -0.16
CA PHE A 36 0.21 -1.37 -0.02
C PHE A 36 1.04 -1.39 1.27
N LEU A 37 1.70 -0.29 1.62
CA LEU A 37 2.46 -0.16 2.87
C LEU A 37 1.57 -0.23 4.11
N VAL A 38 0.40 0.43 4.08
CA VAL A 38 -0.59 0.34 5.17
C VAL A 38 -1.07 -1.09 5.32
N LEU A 39 -1.42 -1.76 4.22
CA LEU A 39 -1.85 -3.16 4.24
C LEU A 39 -0.75 -4.08 4.81
N ALA A 40 0.50 -3.91 4.38
CA ALA A 40 1.63 -4.66 4.91
C ALA A 40 1.85 -4.41 6.41
N MET A 41 1.77 -3.15 6.85
CA MET A 41 1.87 -2.78 8.26
C MET A 41 0.76 -3.43 9.09
N LEU A 42 -0.50 -3.34 8.64
CA LEU A 42 -1.64 -3.97 9.31
C LEU A 42 -1.50 -5.50 9.35
N THR A 43 -0.96 -6.11 8.30
CA THR A 43 -0.66 -7.54 8.27
C THR A 43 0.35 -7.92 9.33
N VAL A 44 1.46 -7.18 9.44
CA VAL A 44 2.48 -7.42 10.47
C VAL A 44 1.91 -7.23 11.87
N VAL A 45 1.19 -6.14 12.12
CA VAL A 45 0.57 -5.87 13.44
C VAL A 45 -0.42 -6.97 13.81
N SER A 46 -1.28 -7.40 12.87
CA SER A 46 -2.27 -8.47 13.11
C SER A 46 -1.58 -9.81 13.36
N TYR A 47 -0.53 -10.12 12.60
CA TYR A 47 0.25 -11.34 12.78
C TYR A 47 0.97 -11.36 14.13
N LEU A 48 1.59 -10.24 14.52
CA LEU A 48 2.21 -10.10 15.83
C LEU A 48 1.18 -10.22 16.95
N HIS A 49 -0.01 -9.62 16.80
CA HIS A 49 -1.10 -9.76 17.77
C HIS A 49 -1.60 -11.20 17.89
N TYR A 50 -1.77 -11.91 16.78
CA TYR A 50 -2.10 -13.34 16.79
C TYR A 50 -1.06 -14.15 17.57
N PHE A 51 0.22 -13.92 17.31
CA PHE A 51 1.31 -14.62 18.00
C PHE A 51 1.46 -14.22 19.48
N THR A 52 1.25 -12.95 19.83
CA THR A 52 1.29 -12.50 21.23
C THR A 52 0.02 -12.85 22.00
N SER A 53 -1.14 -12.95 21.38
CA SER A 53 -2.37 -13.45 22.02
C SER A 53 -2.22 -14.92 22.44
N ILE A 54 -1.49 -15.72 21.65
CA ILE A 54 -1.04 -17.06 22.04
C ILE A 54 -0.09 -17.02 23.26
N LEU A 55 0.66 -15.93 23.44
CA LEU A 55 1.70 -15.80 24.47
C LEU A 55 1.27 -15.02 25.74
N THR A 56 0.25 -14.17 25.70
CA THR A 56 -0.04 -13.22 26.78
C THR A 56 -1.53 -12.82 26.83
N PHE A 57 -2.23 -13.32 27.84
CA PHE A 57 -3.64 -13.04 28.18
C PHE A 57 -3.84 -11.72 28.98
N LEU A 58 -2.92 -10.76 28.98
CA LEU A 58 -3.02 -9.63 29.91
C LEU A 58 -2.48 -8.30 29.36
N HIS A 59 -3.39 -7.31 29.25
CA HIS A 59 -3.25 -5.86 29.49
C HIS A 59 -3.71 -4.91 28.36
N GLY A 60 -4.61 -3.98 28.74
CA GLY A 60 -4.78 -2.68 28.06
C GLY A 60 -6.18 -2.09 28.08
N SER A 61 -6.69 -1.68 29.25
CA SER A 61 -8.05 -1.15 29.48
C SER A 61 -8.36 0.25 28.90
N PHE A 62 -7.42 0.90 28.21
CA PHE A 62 -7.63 2.28 27.73
C PHE A 62 -8.35 2.34 26.37
N LEU A 63 -8.22 1.30 25.55
CA LEU A 63 -8.93 1.23 24.26
C LEU A 63 -10.32 0.61 24.40
N THR A 64 -10.52 -0.32 25.34
CA THR A 64 -11.79 -1.02 25.56
C THR A 64 -12.94 -0.06 25.87
N ASP A 65 -12.69 1.02 26.62
CA ASP A 65 -13.73 1.92 27.09
C ASP A 65 -14.18 2.93 26.01
N MET A 66 -13.31 3.26 25.05
CA MET A 66 -13.70 4.00 23.83
C MET A 66 -14.27 3.09 22.72
N LEU A 67 -13.96 1.80 22.76
CA LEU A 67 -14.35 0.79 21.76
C LEU A 67 -15.81 0.32 21.88
N GLU A 68 -16.41 0.40 23.06
CA GLU A 68 -17.75 -0.14 23.30
C GLU A 68 -18.87 0.70 22.65
N TYR A 69 -18.61 1.98 22.36
CA TYR A 69 -19.63 2.92 21.86
C TYR A 69 -19.60 3.15 20.34
N LEU A 70 -18.53 2.74 19.64
CA LEU A 70 -18.35 2.97 18.21
C LEU A 70 -18.46 1.65 17.45
N SER A 71 -19.28 1.62 16.39
CA SER A 71 -19.29 0.46 15.49
C SER A 71 -17.88 0.25 14.93
N GLY A 72 -17.42 -1.01 14.86
CA GLY A 72 -16.08 -1.33 14.33
C GLY A 72 -15.82 -0.75 12.92
N LYS A 73 -16.88 -0.52 12.13
CA LYS A 73 -16.81 0.15 10.82
C LYS A 73 -16.43 1.63 10.94
N THR A 74 -16.94 2.34 11.94
CA THR A 74 -16.64 3.75 12.18
C THR A 74 -15.21 3.91 12.70
N MET A 75 -14.81 3.06 13.65
CA MET A 75 -13.47 3.08 14.22
C MET A 75 -12.40 2.76 13.16
N GLY A 76 -12.66 1.78 12.30
CA GLY A 76 -11.79 1.46 11.17
C GLY A 76 -11.55 2.65 10.24
N LYS A 77 -12.58 3.45 9.95
CA LYS A 77 -12.44 4.67 9.13
C LYS A 77 -11.65 5.77 9.83
N ILE A 78 -11.91 6.01 11.12
CA ILE A 78 -11.24 7.04 11.91
C ILE A 78 -9.75 6.77 11.99
N LEU A 79 -9.33 5.51 12.12
CA LEU A 79 -7.91 5.13 12.15
C LEU A 79 -7.29 5.06 10.76
N ALA A 80 -7.98 4.49 9.76
CA ALA A 80 -7.40 4.28 8.45
C ALA A 80 -7.09 5.59 7.71
N ILE A 81 -7.94 6.61 7.84
CA ILE A 81 -7.78 7.87 7.10
C ILE A 81 -6.48 8.62 7.51
N PRO A 82 -6.20 8.89 8.80
CA PRO A 82 -4.95 9.50 9.23
C PRO A 82 -3.73 8.66 8.87
N ILE A 83 -3.78 7.33 9.09
CA ILE A 83 -2.67 6.43 8.79
C ILE A 83 -2.33 6.46 7.29
N LEU A 84 -3.34 6.39 6.43
CA LEU A 84 -3.16 6.48 4.98
C LEU A 84 -2.63 7.85 4.57
N GLY A 85 -3.16 8.93 5.15
CA GLY A 85 -2.72 10.30 4.87
C GLY A 85 -1.25 10.53 5.22
N ILE A 86 -0.83 10.11 6.42
CA ILE A 86 0.57 10.20 6.87
C ILE A 86 1.48 9.35 5.97
N THR A 87 1.08 8.10 5.69
CA THR A 87 1.86 7.21 4.81
C THR A 87 2.00 7.81 3.41
N TYR A 88 0.93 8.38 2.87
CA TYR A 88 0.95 9.06 1.58
C TYR A 88 1.88 10.26 1.59
N LEU A 89 1.85 11.10 2.63
CA LEU A 89 2.78 12.22 2.76
C LEU A 89 4.22 11.73 2.78
N ILE A 90 4.54 10.67 3.53
CA ILE A 90 5.88 10.09 3.57
C ILE A 90 6.30 9.60 2.17
N VAL A 91 5.45 8.79 1.51
CA VAL A 91 5.72 8.28 0.16
C VAL A 91 5.93 9.42 -0.83
N SER A 92 5.04 10.41 -0.82
CA SER A 92 5.06 11.52 -1.77
C SER A 92 6.28 12.44 -1.63
N ASN A 93 6.86 12.54 -0.43
CA ASN A 93 8.06 13.32 -0.16
C ASN A 93 9.36 12.50 -0.28
N THR A 94 9.28 11.17 -0.37
CA THR A 94 10.44 10.28 -0.46
C THR A 94 10.52 9.60 -1.83
N ILE A 95 10.12 8.34 -1.92
CA ILE A 95 10.20 7.48 -3.11
C ILE A 95 9.34 8.04 -4.27
N GLY A 96 8.21 8.67 -3.92
CA GLY A 96 7.22 9.23 -4.85
C GLY A 96 7.36 10.72 -5.14
N SER A 97 8.50 11.32 -4.79
CA SER A 97 8.82 12.70 -5.14
C SER A 97 8.83 12.89 -6.66
N LYS A 98 8.63 14.13 -7.13
CA LYS A 98 8.60 14.44 -8.56
C LYS A 98 9.87 13.96 -9.29
N ASN A 99 11.03 14.18 -8.67
CA ASN A 99 12.33 13.81 -9.24
C ASN A 99 12.51 12.29 -9.30
N ASN A 100 12.14 11.57 -8.23
CA ASN A 100 12.23 10.11 -8.20
C ASN A 100 11.24 9.47 -9.18
N PHE A 101 10.01 9.99 -9.25
CA PHE A 101 9.02 9.56 -10.23
C PHE A 101 9.55 9.70 -11.66
N ALA A 102 10.06 10.88 -12.04
CA ALA A 102 10.60 11.13 -13.37
C ALA A 102 11.75 10.16 -13.70
N LYS A 103 12.70 9.98 -12.76
CA LYS A 103 13.82 9.04 -12.90
C LYS A 103 13.34 7.60 -13.13
N HIS A 104 12.35 7.15 -12.38
CA HIS A 104 11.82 5.79 -12.51
C HIS A 104 11.03 5.58 -13.80
N VAL A 105 10.30 6.59 -14.27
CA VAL A 105 9.59 6.57 -15.55
C VAL A 105 10.58 6.53 -16.71
N GLU A 106 11.60 7.38 -16.70
CA GLU A 106 12.63 7.41 -17.74
C GLU A 106 13.31 6.04 -17.86
N GLN A 107 13.76 5.47 -16.74
CA GLN A 107 14.36 4.14 -16.69
C GLN A 107 13.42 3.04 -17.19
N PHE A 108 12.12 3.19 -16.95
CA PHE A 108 11.12 2.25 -17.41
C PHE A 108 10.89 2.33 -18.92
N LEU A 109 10.84 3.54 -19.49
CA LEU A 109 10.61 3.75 -20.92
C LEU A 109 11.79 3.28 -21.80
N LEU A 110 13.00 3.18 -21.23
CA LEU A 110 14.17 2.58 -21.87
C LEU A 110 14.11 1.05 -21.95
N LEU A 111 13.17 0.40 -21.25
CA LEU A 111 13.05 -1.05 -21.27
C LEU A 111 12.38 -1.53 -22.57
N PRO A 112 12.68 -2.76 -23.03
CA PRO A 112 11.95 -3.39 -24.13
C PRO A 112 10.44 -3.48 -23.84
N GLU A 113 9.59 -3.32 -24.87
CA GLU A 113 8.13 -3.35 -24.71
C GLU A 113 7.61 -4.62 -24.03
N HIS A 114 8.24 -5.78 -24.27
CA HIS A 114 7.85 -7.03 -23.65
C HIS A 114 8.09 -7.05 -22.13
N GLU A 115 9.08 -6.31 -21.62
CA GLU A 115 9.28 -6.11 -20.18
C GLU A 115 8.28 -5.11 -19.61
N GLN A 116 7.99 -4.02 -20.34
CA GLN A 116 7.02 -3.01 -19.93
C GLN A 116 5.63 -3.63 -19.72
N LYS A 117 5.21 -4.54 -20.61
CA LYS A 117 3.93 -5.27 -20.49
C LYS A 117 3.83 -6.15 -19.23
N GLN A 118 4.95 -6.53 -18.62
CA GLN A 118 4.98 -7.34 -17.39
C GLN A 118 4.95 -6.50 -16.11
N ALA A 119 5.01 -5.16 -16.21
CA ALA A 119 5.07 -4.25 -15.07
C ALA A 119 3.90 -4.43 -14.10
N ASN A 120 2.67 -4.48 -14.64
CA ASN A 120 1.46 -4.65 -13.82
C ASN A 120 1.50 -5.96 -13.03
N LYS A 121 1.92 -7.06 -13.67
CA LYS A 121 2.08 -8.35 -12.98
C LYS A 121 3.10 -8.27 -11.85
N LYS A 122 4.22 -7.56 -12.07
CA LYS A 122 5.30 -7.39 -11.10
C LYS A 122 4.90 -6.58 -9.85
N ILE A 123 3.86 -5.76 -9.94
CA ILE A 123 3.32 -4.97 -8.82
C ILE A 123 2.15 -5.70 -8.15
N LEU A 124 1.23 -6.25 -8.95
CA LEU A 124 0.00 -6.85 -8.46
C LEU A 124 0.25 -8.15 -7.71
N ILE A 125 1.22 -8.98 -8.13
CA ILE A 125 1.51 -10.24 -7.43
C ILE A 125 1.91 -9.99 -5.97
N PRO A 126 2.92 -9.17 -5.65
CA PRO A 126 3.24 -8.85 -4.26
C PRO A 126 2.06 -8.26 -3.48
N PHE A 127 1.28 -7.37 -4.10
CA PHE A 127 0.10 -6.79 -3.47
C PHE A 127 -0.93 -7.86 -3.09
N PHE A 128 -1.29 -8.74 -4.03
CA PHE A 128 -2.22 -9.83 -3.77
C PHE A 128 -1.70 -10.84 -2.76
N VAL A 129 -0.39 -11.13 -2.76
CA VAL A 129 0.22 -12.00 -1.74
C VAL A 129 0.01 -11.41 -0.36
N VAL A 130 0.33 -10.13 -0.15
CA VAL A 130 0.13 -9.48 1.15
C VAL A 130 -1.36 -9.38 1.50
N LEU A 131 -2.23 -9.11 0.53
CA LEU A 131 -3.68 -9.08 0.76
C LEU A 131 -4.23 -10.45 1.20
N VAL A 132 -3.83 -11.53 0.54
CA VAL A 132 -4.23 -12.89 0.92
C VAL A 132 -3.70 -13.23 2.30
N LEU A 133 -2.44 -12.91 2.60
CA LEU A 133 -1.87 -13.10 3.94
C LEU A 133 -2.65 -12.33 5.01
N TYR A 134 -3.00 -11.07 4.74
CA TYR A 134 -3.82 -10.26 5.65
C TYR A 134 -5.17 -10.91 5.92
N ILE A 135 -5.87 -11.37 4.88
CA ILE A 135 -7.16 -12.04 4.99
C ILE A 135 -7.03 -13.33 5.80
N VAL A 136 -6.02 -14.15 5.53
CA VAL A 136 -5.77 -15.39 6.27
C VAL A 136 -5.52 -15.12 7.75
N VAL A 137 -4.65 -14.16 8.07
CA VAL A 137 -4.34 -13.80 9.47
C VAL A 137 -5.60 -13.35 10.20
N ILE A 138 -6.40 -12.48 9.60
CA ILE A 138 -7.65 -12.02 10.20
C ILE A 138 -8.66 -13.16 10.34
N ALA A 139 -8.86 -13.96 9.30
CA ALA A 139 -9.80 -15.07 9.34
C ALA A 139 -9.40 -16.14 10.37
N SER A 140 -8.11 -16.31 10.65
CA SER A 140 -7.60 -17.22 11.69
C SER A 140 -7.65 -16.66 13.11
N ALA A 141 -7.91 -15.36 13.26
CA ALA A 141 -8.00 -14.69 14.56
C ALA A 141 -9.45 -14.62 15.09
N PHE A 142 -10.44 -15.06 14.29
CA PHE A 142 -11.85 -15.24 14.66
C PHE A 142 -12.18 -16.73 14.77
#